data_AF-A0A7Y8LDS8-F1
#
_entry.id   AF-A0A7Y8LDS8-F1
#
_cell.length_a   1.000
_cell.length_b   1.000
_cell.length_c   1.000
_cell.angle_alpha   90.00
_cell.angle_beta   90.00
_cell.angle_gamma   90.00
#
_symmetry.space_group_name_H-M   'P 1'
#
loop_
_entity.id
_entity.type
_entity.pdbx_description
1 polymer ?
#
loop_
_entity_poly.entity_id
_entity_poly.type
_entity_poly.pdbx_seq_one_letter_code
_entity_poly.pdbx_strand_id
1 'polypeptide(L)'
;LGTAFNHTGIVSGCATCHNGSTALGKSASHIPTTQPCETCHKSTATFTGAQFNHTGITTGCATCHNGSTALGKPANHIPVATACETCHKSTTAFSGSRYHSSVVATPGQCNTCHERGTNWLGVQGKRPSDHTGREAAPNSCDNSGCHRVSGSF
;
A
#
# COMPACT_ATOMS: atom_id res chain seq x y z
N LEU A 1 -41.09 27.93 -13.76
CA LEU A 1 -40.15 28.31 -12.67
C LEU A 1 -39.92 27.05 -11.83
N GLY A 2 -38.75 26.43 -11.94
CA GLY A 2 -38.40 25.29 -11.08
C GLY A 2 -37.91 25.83 -9.74
N THR A 3 -38.49 25.36 -8.63
CA THR A 3 -37.96 25.65 -7.30
C THR A 3 -36.60 24.98 -7.14
N ALA A 4 -35.61 25.73 -6.65
CA ALA A 4 -34.32 25.14 -6.29
C ALA A 4 -34.53 24.20 -5.10
N PHE A 5 -33.99 22.98 -5.19
CA PHE A 5 -33.98 22.06 -4.06
C PHE A 5 -33.11 22.61 -2.92
N ASN A 6 -33.59 22.50 -1.68
CA ASN A 6 -32.85 22.92 -0.49
C ASN A 6 -32.46 21.71 0.36
N HIS A 7 -31.20 21.65 0.77
CA HIS A 7 -30.66 20.59 1.62
C HIS A 7 -30.93 20.77 3.12
N THR A 8 -31.62 21.84 3.54
CA THR A 8 -31.99 22.06 4.95
C THR A 8 -32.69 20.83 5.55
N GLY A 9 -32.16 20.32 6.67
CA GLY A 9 -32.70 19.15 7.37
C GLY A 9 -32.15 17.80 6.90
N ILE A 10 -31.40 17.77 5.79
CA ILE A 10 -30.74 16.54 5.32
C ILE A 10 -29.41 16.36 6.04
N VAL A 11 -29.27 15.26 6.77
CA VAL A 11 -28.05 14.89 7.51
C VAL A 11 -27.45 13.55 7.09
N SER A 12 -28.19 12.73 6.35
CA SER A 12 -27.77 11.39 5.93
C SER A 12 -28.47 10.94 4.64
N GLY A 13 -28.01 9.83 4.06
CA GLY A 13 -28.66 9.21 2.91
C GLY A 13 -28.42 9.95 1.58
N CYS A 14 -27.34 10.73 1.51
CA CYS A 14 -27.03 11.58 0.35
C CYS A 14 -26.98 10.78 -0.97
N ALA A 15 -26.48 9.54 -0.91
CA ALA A 15 -26.32 8.66 -2.07
C ALA A 15 -27.64 8.21 -2.72
N THR A 16 -28.78 8.38 -2.04
CA THR A 16 -30.09 8.06 -2.61
C THR A 16 -30.45 9.02 -3.77
N CYS A 17 -30.04 10.29 -3.66
CA CYS A 17 -30.21 11.31 -4.70
C CYS A 17 -28.92 11.53 -5.51
N HIS A 18 -27.75 11.58 -4.85
CA HIS A 18 -26.45 11.78 -5.49
C HIS A 18 -25.89 10.47 -6.07
N ASN A 19 -26.65 9.89 -6.99
CA ASN A 19 -26.42 8.59 -7.62
C ASN A 19 -25.89 8.69 -9.06
N GLY A 20 -25.65 9.91 -9.57
CA GLY A 20 -25.21 10.16 -10.95
C GLY A 20 -26.33 10.25 -11.99
N SER A 21 -27.58 9.98 -11.59
CA SER A 21 -28.77 10.11 -12.43
C SER A 21 -29.68 11.24 -11.92
N THR A 22 -30.11 11.17 -10.65
CA THR A 22 -30.99 12.19 -10.06
C THR A 22 -30.22 13.47 -9.71
N ALA A 23 -29.01 13.32 -9.15
CA ALA A 23 -28.08 14.40 -8.88
C ALA A 23 -26.65 13.92 -9.08
N LEU A 24 -25.71 14.86 -9.17
CA LEU A 24 -24.29 14.58 -9.34
C LEU A 24 -23.79 13.62 -8.25
N GLY A 25 -23.24 12.48 -8.65
CA GLY A 25 -22.62 11.53 -7.75
C GLY A 25 -21.16 11.86 -7.45
N LYS A 26 -20.43 10.85 -6.97
CA LYS A 26 -18.97 10.91 -6.79
C LYS A 26 -18.29 11.20 -8.13
N SER A 27 -17.37 12.16 -8.15
CA SER A 27 -16.54 12.42 -9.34
C SER A 27 -15.51 11.30 -9.56
N ALA A 28 -14.94 11.23 -10.75
CA ALA A 28 -13.89 10.25 -11.07
C ALA A 28 -12.62 10.41 -10.20
N SER A 29 -12.38 11.61 -9.65
CA SER A 29 -11.26 11.88 -8.73
C SER A 29 -11.61 11.63 -7.26
N HIS A 30 -12.83 11.21 -6.95
CA HIS A 30 -13.22 10.88 -5.58
C HIS A 30 -12.49 9.62 -5.10
N ILE A 31 -12.08 9.59 -3.83
CA ILE A 31 -11.46 8.40 -3.24
C ILE A 31 -12.38 7.17 -3.35
N PRO A 32 -11.85 5.97 -3.67
CA PRO A 32 -12.65 4.75 -3.64
C PRO A 32 -13.19 4.51 -2.22
N THR A 33 -14.51 4.53 -2.05
CA THR A 33 -15.15 4.25 -0.76
C THR A 33 -16.61 3.83 -0.94
N THR A 34 -17.05 2.90 -0.09
CA THR A 34 -18.46 2.50 0.06
C THR A 34 -19.13 3.17 1.26
N GLN A 35 -18.39 3.95 2.05
CA GLN A 35 -18.95 4.61 3.23
C GLN A 35 -19.99 5.69 2.86
N PRO A 36 -20.98 5.93 3.73
CA PRO A 36 -21.94 7.02 3.55
C PRO A 36 -21.25 8.38 3.39
N CYS A 37 -21.79 9.25 2.55
CA CYS A 37 -21.20 10.55 2.21
C CYS A 37 -20.96 11.42 3.44
N GLU A 38 -21.94 11.46 4.34
CA GLU A 38 -22.00 12.15 5.62
C GLU A 38 -20.93 11.67 6.62
N THR A 39 -20.28 10.53 6.37
CA THR A 39 -19.10 10.09 7.12
C THR A 39 -17.95 11.08 6.97
N CYS A 40 -17.79 11.65 5.77
CA CYS A 40 -16.68 12.55 5.42
C CYS A 40 -17.15 13.99 5.20
N HIS A 41 -18.29 14.17 4.52
CA HIS A 41 -18.84 15.48 4.18
C HIS A 41 -19.82 15.95 5.27
N LYS A 42 -19.36 16.83 6.15
CA LYS A 42 -20.13 17.30 7.31
C LYS A 42 -21.05 18.49 7.03
N SER A 43 -20.93 19.10 5.86
CA SER A 43 -21.71 20.27 5.46
C SER A 43 -22.34 20.02 4.10
N THR A 44 -23.66 20.13 4.01
CA THR A 44 -24.41 20.11 2.75
C THR A 44 -24.29 21.43 1.98
N ALA A 45 -23.90 22.52 2.65
CA ALA A 45 -23.72 23.83 2.03
C ALA A 45 -22.38 23.94 1.28
N THR A 46 -21.30 23.42 1.87
CA THR A 46 -19.95 23.54 1.32
C THR A 46 -19.51 22.26 0.60
N PHE A 47 -19.97 21.09 1.09
CA PHE A 47 -19.70 19.72 0.60
C PHE A 47 -18.22 19.41 0.25
N THR A 48 -17.29 20.22 0.70
CA THR A 48 -15.84 20.15 0.44
C THR A 48 -15.08 20.10 1.78
N GLY A 49 -13.75 19.94 1.73
CA GLY A 49 -12.91 19.93 2.94
C GLY A 49 -12.94 18.63 3.75
N ALA A 50 -13.58 17.58 3.23
CA ALA A 50 -13.50 16.25 3.81
C ALA A 50 -12.04 15.78 3.87
N GLN A 51 -11.60 15.32 5.03
CA GLN A 51 -10.25 14.79 5.23
C GLN A 51 -10.29 13.27 5.31
N PHE A 52 -9.38 12.64 4.58
CA PHE A 52 -9.18 11.19 4.65
C PHE A 52 -8.33 10.82 5.86
N ASN A 53 -8.67 9.70 6.51
CA ASN A 53 -7.92 9.11 7.61
C ASN A 53 -7.78 7.60 7.36
N HIS A 54 -6.58 7.06 7.57
CA HIS A 54 -6.29 5.63 7.40
C HIS A 54 -6.83 4.73 8.52
N THR A 55 -7.51 5.28 9.53
CA THR A 55 -8.06 4.50 10.66
C THR A 55 -8.96 3.37 10.18
N GLY A 56 -8.69 2.14 10.64
CA GLY A 56 -9.44 0.94 10.26
C GLY A 56 -9.01 0.30 8.93
N ILE A 57 -8.07 0.91 8.20
CA ILE A 57 -7.52 0.31 6.97
C ILE A 57 -6.34 -0.59 7.34
N THR A 58 -6.47 -1.88 7.04
CA THR A 58 -5.43 -2.88 7.30
C THR A 58 -4.96 -3.61 6.04
N THR A 59 -5.71 -3.54 4.94
CA THR A 59 -5.45 -4.25 3.69
C THR A 59 -5.83 -3.41 2.47
N GLY A 60 -5.42 -3.85 1.28
CA GLY A 60 -5.85 -3.23 0.03
C GLY A 60 -5.20 -1.88 -0.27
N CYS A 61 -4.01 -1.61 0.29
CA CYS A 61 -3.34 -0.31 0.17
C CYS A 61 -3.14 0.12 -1.29
N ALA A 62 -2.84 -0.85 -2.17
CA ALA A 62 -2.62 -0.63 -3.61
C ALA A 62 -3.86 -0.10 -4.36
N THR A 63 -5.07 -0.21 -3.79
CA THR A 63 -6.28 0.33 -4.42
C THR A 63 -6.27 1.85 -4.48
N CYS A 64 -5.70 2.52 -3.46
CA CYS A 64 -5.52 3.97 -3.40
C CYS A 64 -4.08 4.39 -3.76
N HIS A 65 -3.06 3.66 -3.28
CA HIS A 65 -1.65 3.93 -3.55
C HIS A 65 -1.21 3.34 -4.90
N ASN A 66 -1.87 3.79 -5.97
CA ASN A 66 -1.71 3.30 -7.35
C ASN A 66 -0.92 4.27 -8.25
N GLY A 67 -0.43 5.39 -7.72
CA GLY A 67 0.28 6.43 -8.48
C GLY A 67 -0.62 7.47 -9.14
N SER A 68 -1.95 7.30 -9.07
CA SER A 68 -2.94 8.26 -9.56
C SER A 68 -3.75 8.87 -8.41
N THR A 69 -4.39 8.03 -7.59
CA THR A 69 -5.21 8.49 -6.45
C THR A 69 -4.33 8.93 -5.27
N ALA A 70 -3.27 8.18 -4.99
CA ALA A 70 -2.25 8.50 -4.00
C ALA A 70 -0.89 7.99 -4.49
N LEU A 71 0.17 8.45 -3.82
CA LEU A 71 1.55 8.04 -4.12
C LEU A 71 1.67 6.51 -4.12
N GLY A 72 2.10 5.93 -5.23
CA GLY A 72 2.33 4.50 -5.37
C GLY A 72 3.75 4.09 -4.95
N LYS A 73 4.17 2.91 -5.42
CA LYS A 73 5.55 2.42 -5.23
C LYS A 73 6.55 3.41 -5.84
N PRO A 74 7.55 3.91 -5.08
CA PRO A 74 8.60 4.73 -5.65
C PRO A 74 9.51 3.91 -6.57
N ALA A 75 10.27 4.57 -7.44
CA ALA A 75 11.14 3.91 -8.43
C ALA A 75 12.22 2.99 -7.80
N ASN A 76 12.61 3.27 -6.55
CA ASN A 76 13.55 2.45 -5.78
C ASN A 76 12.87 1.36 -4.92
N HIS A 77 11.57 1.15 -5.07
CA HIS A 77 10.86 0.05 -4.42
C HIS A 77 11.30 -1.30 -5.03
N ILE A 78 11.47 -2.31 -4.19
CA ILE A 78 11.81 -3.66 -4.64
C ILE A 78 10.73 -4.22 -5.59
N PRO A 79 11.09 -4.96 -6.66
CA PRO A 79 10.13 -5.48 -7.63
C PRO A 79 9.38 -6.69 -7.04
N VAL A 80 8.36 -6.42 -6.22
CA VAL A 80 7.52 -7.45 -5.58
C VAL A 80 6.05 -7.24 -5.91
N ALA A 81 5.35 -8.35 -6.19
CA ALA A 81 3.93 -8.38 -6.53
C ALA A 81 3.01 -8.66 -5.34
N THR A 82 3.56 -8.96 -4.16
CA THR A 82 2.77 -9.19 -2.94
C THR A 82 2.06 -7.93 -2.47
N ALA A 83 0.98 -8.12 -1.70
CA ALA A 83 0.23 -7.03 -1.09
C ALA A 83 1.12 -6.13 -0.20
N CYS A 84 0.84 -4.84 -0.18
CA CYS A 84 1.66 -3.82 0.50
C CYS A 84 1.74 -4.07 2.01
N GLU A 85 0.59 -4.38 2.60
CA GLU A 85 0.36 -4.67 4.02
C GLU A 85 1.13 -5.89 4.52
N THR A 86 1.66 -6.73 3.62
CA THR A 86 2.57 -7.82 3.99
C THR A 86 3.84 -7.27 4.63
N CYS A 87 4.37 -6.17 4.07
CA CYS A 87 5.62 -5.54 4.50
C CYS A 87 5.39 -4.23 5.28
N HIS A 88 4.40 -3.43 4.88
CA HIS A 88 4.10 -2.14 5.48
C HIS A 88 2.97 -2.27 6.50
N LYS A 89 3.32 -2.37 7.79
CA LYS A 89 2.37 -2.54 8.89
C LYS A 89 1.82 -1.24 9.47
N SER A 90 2.47 -0.11 9.17
CA SER A 90 2.07 1.21 9.65
C SER A 90 1.31 1.97 8.57
N THR A 91 0.21 2.59 8.97
CA THR A 91 -0.59 3.49 8.14
C THR A 91 -0.30 4.97 8.42
N THR A 92 0.53 5.26 9.43
CA THR A 92 0.96 6.62 9.80
C THR A 92 2.38 6.93 9.34
N ALA A 93 3.22 5.90 9.20
CA ALA A 93 4.58 6.00 8.68
C ALA A 93 4.78 4.91 7.62
N PHE A 94 4.76 5.29 6.33
CA PHE A 94 4.99 4.37 5.22
C PHE A 94 6.50 4.13 4.99
N SER A 95 7.23 3.85 6.06
CA SER A 95 8.68 3.63 6.07
C SER A 95 9.02 2.50 7.04
N GLY A 96 10.05 1.72 6.72
CA GLY A 96 10.62 0.76 7.67
C GLY A 96 10.13 -0.69 7.56
N SER A 97 9.84 -1.20 6.37
CA SER A 97 9.87 -2.66 6.23
C SER A 97 11.33 -3.11 6.31
N ARG A 98 11.71 -3.67 7.46
CA ARG A 98 12.99 -4.37 7.60
C ARG A 98 12.90 -5.67 6.80
N TYR A 99 13.44 -5.63 5.60
CA TYR A 99 13.24 -6.65 4.57
C TYR A 99 13.53 -8.11 5.01
N HIS A 100 14.51 -8.33 5.89
CA HIS A 100 14.85 -9.68 6.37
C HIS A 100 14.29 -10.02 7.77
N SER A 101 13.91 -9.04 8.59
CA SER A 101 13.39 -9.33 9.94
C SER A 101 11.87 -9.56 9.97
N SER A 102 11.16 -9.22 8.90
CA SER A 102 9.72 -9.45 8.74
C SER A 102 9.39 -10.67 7.87
N VAL A 103 10.40 -11.32 7.29
CA VAL A 103 10.25 -12.52 6.46
C VAL A 103 10.78 -13.69 7.27
N VAL A 104 9.93 -14.66 7.61
CA VAL A 104 10.40 -15.94 8.12
C VAL A 104 11.25 -16.55 7.02
N ALA A 105 12.54 -16.80 7.29
CA ALA A 105 13.46 -17.43 6.35
C ALA A 105 13.08 -18.92 6.15
N THR A 106 11.92 -19.16 5.55
CA THR A 106 11.46 -20.49 5.18
C THR A 106 12.18 -20.89 3.90
N PRO A 107 12.79 -22.08 3.85
CA PRO A 107 13.38 -22.59 2.62
C PRO A 107 12.38 -22.51 1.46
N GLY A 108 12.76 -21.84 0.37
CA GLY A 108 11.91 -21.66 -0.81
C GLY A 108 11.02 -20.41 -0.82
N GLN A 109 10.96 -19.60 0.24
CA GLN A 109 10.26 -18.30 0.22
C GLN A 109 11.16 -17.15 -0.22
N CYS A 110 12.48 -17.34 -0.30
CA CYS A 110 13.41 -16.30 -0.75
C CYS A 110 13.09 -15.81 -2.17
N ASN A 111 12.60 -16.69 -3.05
CA ASN A 111 12.22 -16.36 -4.43
C ASN A 111 10.97 -15.48 -4.54
N THR A 112 10.22 -15.28 -3.45
CA THR A 112 9.06 -14.38 -3.42
C THR A 112 9.49 -12.91 -3.46
N CYS A 113 10.75 -12.62 -3.08
CA CYS A 113 11.36 -11.29 -3.16
C CYS A 113 12.67 -11.28 -3.97
N HIS A 114 13.39 -12.40 -4.04
CA HIS A 114 14.72 -12.52 -4.65
C HIS A 114 14.74 -13.56 -5.76
N GLU A 115 14.44 -13.10 -6.97
CA GLU A 115 14.47 -13.92 -8.17
C GLU A 115 15.90 -14.42 -8.50
N ARG A 116 16.00 -15.55 -9.20
CA ARG A 116 17.30 -16.07 -9.65
C ARG A 116 17.83 -15.20 -10.79
N GLY A 117 19.13 -14.92 -10.77
CA GLY A 117 19.80 -14.13 -11.82
C GLY A 117 19.55 -12.63 -11.77
N THR A 118 18.79 -12.12 -10.79
CA THR A 118 18.62 -10.68 -10.55
C THR A 118 19.63 -10.17 -9.52
N ASN A 119 19.99 -8.89 -9.64
CA ASN A 119 20.78 -8.20 -8.63
C ASN A 119 19.91 -7.95 -7.39
N TRP A 120 20.49 -8.13 -6.21
CA TRP A 120 19.80 -7.86 -4.96
C TRP A 120 19.99 -6.38 -4.61
N LEU A 121 18.94 -5.70 -4.16
CA LEU A 121 19.03 -4.29 -3.77
C LEU A 121 20.06 -4.14 -2.63
N GLY A 122 21.08 -3.31 -2.85
CA GLY A 122 22.19 -3.10 -1.90
C GLY A 122 23.37 -4.08 -2.04
N VAL A 123 23.32 -5.02 -3.00
CA VAL A 123 24.42 -5.95 -3.28
C VAL A 123 24.83 -5.81 -4.75
N GLN A 124 26.14 -5.71 -5.01
CA GLN A 124 26.67 -5.59 -6.38
C GLN A 124 26.71 -6.94 -7.14
N GLY A 125 26.13 -8.01 -6.57
CA GLY A 125 26.16 -9.38 -7.07
C GLY A 125 24.77 -9.98 -7.33
N LYS A 126 24.71 -10.92 -8.28
CA LYS A 126 23.52 -11.72 -8.60
C LYS A 126 23.49 -12.98 -7.73
N ARG A 127 22.29 -13.49 -7.43
CA ARG A 127 22.17 -14.86 -6.89
C ARG A 127 22.61 -15.87 -7.96
N PRO A 128 23.60 -16.74 -7.68
CA PRO A 128 24.04 -17.80 -8.58
C PRO A 128 22.88 -18.76 -8.96
N SER A 129 22.90 -19.26 -10.19
CA SER A 129 21.87 -20.15 -10.73
C SER A 129 21.81 -21.52 -10.02
N ASP A 130 22.94 -21.95 -9.46
CA ASP A 130 23.18 -23.20 -8.72
C ASP A 130 22.90 -23.10 -7.20
N HIS A 131 22.56 -21.92 -6.69
CA HIS A 131 22.15 -21.72 -5.29
C HIS A 131 20.77 -22.37 -5.02
N THR A 132 20.77 -23.69 -4.86
CA THR A 132 19.60 -24.57 -4.71
C THR A 132 19.39 -25.08 -3.27
N GLY A 133 20.22 -24.63 -2.33
CA GLY A 133 20.29 -25.14 -0.95
C GLY A 133 18.94 -25.11 -0.22
N ARG A 134 18.50 -26.31 0.18
CA ARG A 134 17.41 -26.57 1.14
C ARG A 134 17.91 -26.52 2.60
N GLU A 135 19.16 -26.14 2.79
CA GLU A 135 19.81 -26.05 4.09
C GLU A 135 19.48 -24.70 4.72
N ALA A 136 19.00 -24.72 5.97
CA ALA A 136 18.77 -23.51 6.73
C ALA A 136 20.12 -22.79 6.90
N ALA A 137 20.25 -21.57 6.38
CA ALA A 137 21.30 -20.68 6.83
C ALA A 137 21.08 -20.49 8.34
N PRO A 138 22.03 -20.88 9.22
CA PRO A 138 21.82 -20.81 10.65
C PRO A 138 22.02 -19.36 11.10
N ASN A 139 21.06 -18.51 10.74
CA ASN A 139 20.71 -17.26 11.43
C ASN A 139 21.23 -15.94 10.84
N SER A 140 21.96 -15.89 9.71
CA SER A 140 22.28 -14.61 9.05
C SER A 140 22.92 -14.82 7.67
N CYS A 141 22.75 -13.85 6.77
CA CYS A 141 23.32 -13.85 5.41
C CYS A 141 24.84 -13.64 5.39
N ASP A 142 25.45 -13.39 6.54
CA ASP A 142 26.89 -13.19 6.75
C ASP A 142 27.74 -14.46 6.52
N ASN A 143 27.18 -15.65 6.68
CA ASN A 143 27.92 -16.90 6.53
C ASN A 143 27.77 -17.58 5.15
N SER A 144 27.17 -16.87 4.18
CA SER A 144 27.02 -17.37 2.80
C SER A 144 28.34 -17.35 1.99
N GLY A 145 29.45 -16.92 2.60
CA GLY A 145 30.75 -16.76 1.93
C GLY A 145 30.80 -15.64 0.89
N CYS A 146 29.67 -14.97 0.62
CA CYS A 146 29.53 -13.96 -0.43
C CYS A 146 29.63 -12.50 0.07
N HIS A 147 29.71 -12.28 1.39
CA HIS A 147 29.95 -10.96 1.97
C HIS A 147 31.13 -11.01 2.96
N ARG A 148 32.12 -10.13 2.77
CA ARG A 148 32.96 -9.62 3.87
C ARG A 148 32.39 -8.25 4.23
N VAL A 149 31.84 -8.11 5.42
CA VAL A 149 31.50 -6.78 5.96
C VAL A 149 32.82 -6.06 6.21
N SER A 150 33.09 -4.98 5.50
CA SER A 150 34.17 -4.07 5.88
C SER A 150 33.84 -3.51 7.28
N GLY A 151 34.59 -3.94 8.31
CA GLY A 151 34.53 -3.31 9.63
C GLY A 151 34.34 -4.19 10.86
N SER A 152 34.61 -5.51 10.82
CA SER A 152 34.76 -6.31 12.04
C SER A 152 36.23 -6.63 12.25
N PHE A 153 36.83 -6.01 13.29
CA PHE A 153 38.23 -5.97 13.75
C PHE A 153 39.28 -6.79 12.97
#